data_AF-A0ABD4DXP3-F1
#
_entry.id   AF-A0ABD4DXP3-F1
#
_cell.length_a   1.000
_cell.length_b   1.000
_cell.length_c   1.000
_cell.angle_alpha   90.00
_cell.angle_beta   90.00
_cell.angle_gamma   90.00
#
_symmetry.space_group_name_H-M   'P 1'
#
loop_
_entity.id
_entity.type
_entity.pdbx_description
1 polymer ?
#
loop_
_entity_poly.entity_id
_entity_poly.type
_entity_poly.pdbx_seq_one_letter_code
_entity_poly.pdbx_strand_id
1 'polypeptide(L)'
;MHDEQKGDYDKLHEQMGIRGFARTVIVDDTECHLPDATYVISGTGTAQGVNDLAREAVNAIGRAAGIVVAQTTYAQVGVSGLVPVK
;
A
#
# COMPACT_ATOMS: atom_id res chain seq x y z
N MET A 1 -2.12 -12.50 -0.28
CA MET A 1 -2.57 -13.38 0.80
C MET A 1 -3.31 -14.53 0.13
N HIS A 2 -2.92 -15.79 0.33
CA HIS A 2 -3.60 -16.92 -0.35
C HIS A 2 -4.79 -17.49 0.46
N ASP A 3 -5.00 -16.98 1.68
CA ASP A 3 -5.94 -17.48 2.69
C ASP A 3 -6.73 -16.30 3.31
N GLU A 4 -7.29 -15.44 2.45
CA GLU A 4 -8.07 -14.27 2.88
C GLU A 4 -9.35 -14.73 3.61
N GLN A 5 -9.48 -14.38 4.90
CA GLN A 5 -10.79 -14.42 5.54
C GLN A 5 -11.47 -13.07 5.27
N LYS A 6 -12.79 -13.12 5.08
CA LYS A 6 -13.62 -11.95 4.77
C LYS A 6 -13.35 -10.82 5.78
N GLY A 7 -12.72 -9.73 5.34
CA GLY A 7 -12.39 -8.56 6.17
C GLY A 7 -10.94 -8.44 6.67
N ASP A 8 -10.05 -9.39 6.35
CA ASP A 8 -8.59 -9.21 6.61
C ASP A 8 -8.03 -8.02 5.84
N TYR A 9 -8.52 -7.81 4.61
CA TYR A 9 -8.13 -6.67 3.79
C TYR A 9 -8.59 -5.34 4.41
N ASP A 10 -9.82 -5.23 4.92
CA ASP A 10 -10.28 -4.01 5.62
C ASP A 10 -9.40 -3.66 6.82
N LYS A 11 -9.05 -4.65 7.65
CA LYS A 11 -8.13 -4.45 8.79
C LYS A 11 -6.73 -4.05 8.31
N LEU A 12 -6.24 -4.69 7.24
CA LEU A 12 -4.95 -4.33 6.66
C LEU A 12 -4.96 -2.90 6.12
N HIS A 13 -6.05 -2.50 5.44
CA HIS A 13 -6.24 -1.15 4.90
C HIS A 13 -6.20 -0.11 6.01
N GLU A 14 -6.90 -0.36 7.12
CA GLU A 14 -6.88 0.50 8.30
C GLU A 14 -5.47 0.60 8.91
N GLN A 15 -4.80 -0.54 9.12
CA GLN A 15 -3.46 -0.58 9.70
C GLN A 15 -2.40 0.09 8.82
N MET A 16 -2.52 -0.03 7.50
CA MET A 16 -1.67 0.67 6.54
C MET A 16 -1.93 2.18 6.60
N GLY A 17 -3.21 2.60 6.63
CA GLY A 17 -3.59 4.01 6.76
C GLY A 17 -3.04 4.68 8.01
N ILE A 18 -3.10 3.99 9.17
CA ILE A 18 -2.54 4.48 10.44
C ILE A 18 -1.03 4.75 10.34
N ARG A 19 -0.32 4.01 9.50
CA ARG A 19 1.14 4.13 9.30
C ARG A 19 1.51 5.10 8.17
N GLY A 20 0.54 5.83 7.62
CA GLY A 20 0.77 6.85 6.60
C GLY A 20 0.75 6.34 5.16
N PHE A 21 0.31 5.10 4.93
CA PHE A 21 0.11 4.60 3.58
C PHE A 21 -1.24 5.06 3.01
N ALA A 22 -1.24 5.49 1.76
CA ALA A 22 -2.42 5.81 0.99
C ALA A 22 -2.76 4.69 0.00
N ARG A 23 -4.06 4.53 -0.26
CA ARG A 23 -4.61 3.68 -1.33
C ARG A 23 -4.98 4.47 -2.59
N THR A 24 -4.76 5.78 -2.56
CA THR A 24 -4.95 6.66 -3.70
C THR A 24 -3.61 7.25 -4.09
N VAL A 25 -3.43 7.47 -5.39
CA VAL A 25 -2.28 8.19 -5.94
C VAL A 25 -2.80 9.12 -7.02
N ILE A 26 -2.18 10.29 -7.18
CA ILE A 26 -2.48 11.19 -8.28
C ILE A 26 -1.59 10.81 -9.47
N VAL A 27 -2.21 10.46 -10.59
CA VAL A 27 -1.55 10.21 -11.88
C VAL A 27 -2.16 11.17 -12.90
N ASP A 28 -1.34 12.03 -13.51
CA ASP A 28 -1.81 13.03 -14.48
C ASP A 28 -3.04 13.83 -13.99
N ASP A 29 -2.94 14.43 -12.79
CA ASP A 29 -4.01 15.20 -12.13
C ASP A 29 -5.28 14.39 -11.77
N THR A 30 -5.27 13.08 -12.03
CA THR A 30 -6.38 12.17 -11.74
C THR A 30 -6.07 11.35 -10.50
N GLU A 31 -6.95 11.41 -9.50
CA GLU A 31 -6.86 10.48 -8.37
C GLU A 31 -7.22 9.05 -8.85
N CYS A 32 -6.37 8.09 -8.52
CA CYS A 32 -6.49 6.71 -8.93
C CYS A 32 -6.45 5.82 -7.69
N HIS A 33 -7.36 4.84 -7.62
CA HIS A 33 -7.34 3.82 -6.59
C HIS A 33 -6.35 2.71 -6.92
N LEU A 34 -5.49 2.43 -5.95
CA LEU A 34 -4.63 1.27 -5.94
C LEU A 34 -5.46 0.00 -5.70
N PRO A 35 -5.13 -1.10 -6.38
CA PRO A 35 -5.77 -2.39 -6.13
C PRO A 35 -5.53 -2.84 -4.69
N ASP A 36 -6.34 -3.80 -4.22
CA ASP A 36 -6.18 -4.35 -2.87
C ASP A 36 -4.76 -4.88 -2.63
N ALA A 37 -4.29 -4.77 -1.39
CA ALA A 37 -2.92 -5.05 -0.98
C ALA A 37 -1.83 -4.13 -1.58
N THR A 38 -2.20 -3.09 -2.33
CA THR A 38 -1.26 -2.14 -2.91
C THR A 38 -1.42 -0.77 -2.25
N TYR A 39 -0.29 -0.20 -1.81
CA TYR A 39 -0.27 1.05 -1.07
C TYR A 39 0.93 1.89 -1.48
N VAL A 40 0.78 3.20 -1.38
CA VAL A 40 1.85 4.16 -1.59
C VAL A 40 2.12 4.93 -0.31
N ILE A 41 3.38 5.23 -0.04
CA ILE A 41 3.77 6.17 1.01
C ILE A 41 4.75 7.16 0.42
N SER A 42 4.44 8.45 0.57
CA SER A 42 5.30 9.55 0.12
C SER A 42 6.15 10.04 1.29
N GLY A 43 7.47 10.10 1.11
CA GLY A 43 8.38 10.63 2.12
C GLY A 43 9.83 10.27 1.86
N THR A 44 10.73 10.79 2.71
CA THR A 44 12.18 10.53 2.65
C THR A 44 12.58 9.24 3.38
N GLY A 45 11.74 8.21 3.31
CA GLY A 45 11.98 6.91 3.94
C GLY A 45 12.91 6.01 3.12
N THR A 46 13.67 5.15 3.79
CA THR A 46 14.38 4.05 3.10
C THR A 46 13.40 2.94 2.75
N ALA A 47 13.65 2.20 1.67
CA ALA A 47 12.83 1.04 1.29
C ALA A 47 12.68 0.03 2.44
N GLN A 48 13.71 -0.10 3.29
CA GLN A 48 13.68 -0.96 4.47
C GLN A 48 12.75 -0.43 5.56
N GLY A 49 12.73 0.88 5.83
CA GLY A 49 11.77 1.47 6.77
C GLY A 49 10.32 1.33 6.30
N VAL A 50 10.09 1.47 4.99
CA VAL A 50 8.77 1.20 4.39
C VAL A 50 8.38 -0.28 4.54
N ASN A 51 9.33 -1.20 4.36
CA ASN A 51 9.08 -2.63 4.56
C ASN A 51 8.73 -2.95 6.01
N ASP A 52 9.42 -2.33 6.97
CA ASP A 52 9.17 -2.51 8.40
C ASP A 52 7.77 -2.02 8.80
N LEU A 53 7.38 -0.82 8.37
CA LEU A 53 6.02 -0.30 8.60
C LEU A 53 4.94 -1.20 8.00
N ALA A 54 5.15 -1.67 6.76
CA ALA A 54 4.24 -2.60 6.12
C ALA A 54 4.18 -3.94 6.86
N ARG A 55 5.31 -4.40 7.42
CA ARG A 55 5.40 -5.63 8.22
C ARG A 55 4.65 -5.47 9.53
N GLU A 56 4.80 -4.34 10.21
CA GLU A 56 4.06 -4.03 11.42
C GLU A 56 2.55 -4.01 11.18
N ALA A 57 2.07 -3.47 10.05
CA ALA A 57 0.65 -3.50 9.68
C ALA A 57 0.12 -4.94 9.53
N VAL A 58 0.88 -5.79 8.83
CA VAL A 58 0.55 -7.19 8.62
C VAL A 58 0.59 -7.98 9.94
N ASN A 59 1.56 -7.71 10.80
CA ASN A 59 1.66 -8.31 12.13
C ASN A 59 0.51 -7.86 13.05
N ALA A 60 0.06 -6.60 12.94
CA ALA A 60 -1.03 -6.06 13.74
C ALA A 60 -2.37 -6.78 13.49
N ILE A 61 -2.57 -7.31 12.28
CA ILE A 61 -3.75 -8.12 11.95
C ILE A 61 -3.55 -9.63 12.24
N GLY A 62 -2.39 -10.03 12.79
CA GLY A 62 -2.08 -11.41 13.11
C GLY A 62 -1.85 -12.31 11.90
N ARG A 63 -1.46 -11.73 10.75
CA ARG A 63 -1.24 -12.46 9.49
C ARG A 63 0.23 -12.45 9.09
N ALA A 64 0.59 -13.34 8.17
CA ALA A 64 1.88 -13.33 7.48
C ALA A 64 1.67 -13.02 6.00
N ALA A 65 2.38 -12.02 5.48
CA ALA A 65 2.34 -11.63 4.07
C ALA A 65 3.75 -11.55 3.48
N GLY A 66 3.86 -11.86 2.19
CA GLY A 66 5.00 -11.42 1.39
C GLY A 66 4.84 -9.93 1.10
N ILE A 67 5.81 -9.11 1.52
CA ILE A 67 5.81 -7.67 1.29
C ILE A 67 6.92 -7.36 0.27
N VAL A 68 6.53 -6.74 -0.83
CA VAL A 68 7.45 -6.24 -1.85
C VAL A 68 7.41 -4.72 -1.79
N VAL A 69 8.57 -4.10 -1.60
CA VAL A 69 8.71 -2.64 -1.61
C VAL A 69 9.44 -2.25 -2.87
N ALA A 70 8.80 -1.42 -3.69
CA ALA A 70 9.44 -0.75 -4.81
C ALA A 70 9.66 0.72 -4.42
N GLN A 71 10.87 1.21 -4.61
CA GLN A 71 11.20 2.62 -4.47
C GLN A 71 11.38 3.21 -5.86
N THR A 72 10.76 4.36 -6.12
CA THR A 72 11.02 5.17 -7.30
C THR A 72 11.42 6.57 -6.88
N THR A 73 12.38 7.15 -7.59
CA THR A 73 12.75 8.58 -7.49
C THR A 73 12.01 9.43 -8.51
N TYR A 74 11.30 8.80 -9.46
CA TYR A 74 10.40 9.50 -10.35
C TYR A 74 9.08 9.73 -9.63
N ALA A 75 8.56 10.96 -9.69
CA ALA A 75 7.24 11.35 -9.16
C ALA A 75 6.06 10.56 -9.77
N GLN A 76 6.33 9.65 -10.69
CA GLN A 76 5.39 8.88 -11.49
C GLN A 76 5.66 7.40 -11.24
N VAL A 77 4.95 6.80 -10.27
CA VAL A 77 4.85 5.34 -10.17
C VAL A 77 3.86 4.88 -11.23
N GLY A 78 4.38 4.43 -12.38
CA GLY A 78 3.56 3.79 -13.41
C GLY A 78 3.08 2.43 -12.94
N VAL A 79 1.95 2.36 -12.25
CA VAL A 79 1.29 1.11 -11.90
C VAL A 79 0.29 0.78 -13.02
N SER A 80 0.63 -0.16 -13.90
CA SER A 80 -0.32 -0.67 -14.90
C SER A 80 -1.44 -1.43 -14.19
N GLY A 81 -2.67 -0.91 -14.26
CA GLY A 81 -3.87 -1.52 -13.64
C GLY A 81 -4.61 -0.65 -12.64
N LEU A 82 -4.25 0.63 -12.48
CA LEU A 82 -4.99 1.55 -11.63
C LEU A 82 -6.35 1.91 -12.24
N VAL A 83 -7.38 1.91 -11.40
CA VAL A 83 -8.71 2.38 -11.75
C VAL A 83 -8.89 3.82 -11.25
N PRO A 84 -9.35 4.75 -12.08
CA PRO A 84 -9.62 6.12 -11.64
C PRO A 84 -10.73 6.13 -10.59
N VAL A 85 -10.61 6.97 -9.57
CA VAL A 85 -11.78 7.30 -8.74
C VAL A 85 -12.69 8.24 -9.50
N LYS A 86 -13.98 8.04 -9.32
CA LYS A 86 -15.05 8.76 -10.02
C LYS A 86 -15.86 9.57 -9.03
#